data_AF-A0A524C215-F1
#
_entry.id   AF-A0A524C215-F1
#
_cell.length_a   1.000
_cell.length_b   1.000
_cell.length_c   1.000
_cell.angle_alpha   90.00
_cell.angle_beta   90.00
_cell.angle_gamma   90.00
#
_symmetry.space_group_name_H-M   'P 1'
#
loop_
_entity.id
_entity.type
_entity.pdbx_description
1 polymer ?
#
loop_
_entity_poly.entity_id
_entity_poly.type
_entity_poly.pdbx_seq_one_letter_code
_entity_poly.pdbx_strand_id
1 'polypeptide(L)'
;NIAESVLKKGGVVKGIFFFGSGVYNIKKDISPGVSCRNLPERIETFSIKHNIPLIGCSTWISFTGLKEECFIENATEEGLGDLSNWVVKTDKLLVFGTGG
;
A
#
# COMPACT_ATOMS: atom_id res chain seq x y z
N ASN A 1 7.12 11.42 4.53
CA ASN A 1 6.84 10.02 4.19
C ASN A 1 7.85 9.13 4.90
N ILE A 2 7.41 8.25 5.82
CA ILE A 2 8.32 7.40 6.61
C ILE A 2 9.07 6.42 5.72
N ALA A 3 8.41 5.81 4.74
CA ALA A 3 9.05 4.91 3.78
C ALA A 3 10.22 5.58 3.04
N GLU A 4 10.02 6.81 2.51
CA GLU A 4 11.12 7.59 1.90
C GLU A 4 12.27 7.86 2.88
N SER A 5 11.96 8.19 4.13
CA SER A 5 12.98 8.45 5.15
C SER A 5 13.78 7.20 5.48
N VAL A 6 13.15 6.02 5.50
CA VAL A 6 13.84 4.73 5.66
C VAL A 6 14.79 4.49 4.50
N LEU A 7 14.34 4.65 3.26
CA LEU A 7 15.17 4.50 2.07
C LEU A 7 16.36 5.49 2.06
N LYS A 8 16.14 6.75 2.43
CA LYS A 8 17.19 7.78 2.52
C LYS A 8 18.26 7.45 3.56
N LYS A 9 17.92 6.70 4.60
CA LYS A 9 18.86 6.22 5.63
C LYS A 9 19.56 4.91 5.24
N GLY A 10 19.36 4.42 4.01
CA GLY A 10 19.92 3.15 3.54
C GLY A 10 19.14 1.91 3.99
N GLY A 11 17.96 2.09 4.57
CA GLY A 11 17.08 0.98 4.92
C GLY A 11 16.36 0.40 3.70
N VAL A 12 15.86 -0.82 3.84
CA VAL A 12 15.08 -1.52 2.81
C VAL A 12 13.61 -1.54 3.21
N VAL A 13 12.74 -1.12 2.31
CA VAL A 13 11.29 -1.28 2.46
C VAL A 13 10.89 -2.47 1.61
N LYS A 14 10.49 -3.57 2.24
CA LYS A 14 10.16 -4.80 1.52
C LYS A 14 8.90 -4.64 0.67
N GLY A 15 7.89 -3.92 1.18
CA GLY A 15 6.59 -3.72 0.56
C GLY A 15 5.66 -2.91 1.46
N ILE A 16 4.49 -2.55 0.93
CA ILE A 16 3.44 -1.83 1.67
C ILE A 16 2.17 -2.67 1.60
N PHE A 17 1.61 -3.00 2.77
CA PHE A 17 0.37 -3.78 2.87
C PHE A 17 -0.79 -2.91 3.37
N PHE A 18 -1.90 -2.93 2.64
CA PHE A 18 -3.13 -2.20 2.94
C PHE A 18 -4.18 -3.14 3.53
N PHE A 19 -4.67 -2.77 4.70
CA PHE A 19 -5.70 -3.50 5.44
C PHE A 19 -6.84 -2.56 5.84
N GLY A 20 -8.06 -3.09 6.02
CA GLY A 20 -9.21 -2.27 6.38
C GLY A 20 -9.57 -1.28 5.28
N SER A 21 -9.93 -0.06 5.67
CA SER A 21 -10.15 1.06 4.75
C SER A 21 -8.87 1.50 4.01
N GLY A 22 -7.70 0.99 4.40
CA GLY A 22 -6.44 1.24 3.70
C GLY A 22 -6.47 0.79 2.24
N VAL A 23 -7.29 -0.20 1.87
CA VAL A 23 -7.40 -0.72 0.50
C VAL A 23 -7.88 0.33 -0.51
N TYR A 24 -8.52 1.42 -0.07
CA TYR A 24 -8.88 2.50 -0.99
C TYR A 24 -7.66 3.29 -1.51
N ASN A 25 -6.49 3.17 -0.88
CA ASN A 25 -5.28 3.84 -1.36
C ASN A 25 -4.73 3.26 -2.67
N ILE A 26 -5.16 2.05 -3.07
CA ILE A 26 -4.77 1.46 -4.36
C ILE A 26 -5.76 1.77 -5.48
N LYS A 27 -6.81 2.55 -5.22
CA LYS A 27 -7.85 2.88 -6.21
C LYS A 27 -7.38 4.01 -7.15
N LYS A 28 -7.33 3.74 -8.47
CA LYS A 28 -6.74 4.65 -9.48
C LYS A 28 -7.62 5.83 -9.92
N ASP A 29 -8.94 5.73 -9.79
CA ASP A 29 -9.91 6.77 -10.21
C ASP A 29 -10.17 7.83 -9.11
N ILE A 30 -9.34 7.87 -8.07
CA ILE A 30 -9.39 8.93 -7.07
C ILE A 30 -8.77 10.21 -7.64
N SER A 31 -9.61 11.23 -7.82
CA SER A 31 -9.20 12.56 -8.28
C SER A 31 -9.70 13.62 -7.28
N PRO A 32 -8.89 13.95 -6.26
CA PRO A 32 -9.28 14.96 -5.29
C PRO A 32 -9.15 16.37 -5.88
N GLY A 33 -9.83 17.35 -5.29
CA GLY A 33 -9.72 18.76 -5.70
C GLY A 33 -8.28 19.29 -5.55
N VAL A 34 -7.99 20.40 -6.25
CA VAL A 34 -6.63 20.97 -6.42
C VAL A 34 -5.90 21.30 -5.11
N SER A 35 -6.65 21.52 -4.02
CA SER A 35 -6.10 21.80 -2.68
C SER A 35 -5.70 20.54 -1.90
N CYS A 36 -6.09 19.36 -2.37
CA CYS A 36 -5.86 18.09 -1.72
C CYS A 36 -4.82 17.27 -2.47
N ARG A 37 -4.01 16.51 -1.73
CA ARG A 37 -3.00 15.63 -2.32
C ARG A 37 -3.67 14.37 -2.86
N ASN A 38 -3.36 14.00 -4.10
CA ASN A 38 -3.71 12.70 -4.65
C ASN A 38 -2.81 11.62 -4.04
N LEU A 39 -3.33 10.88 -3.06
CA LEU A 39 -2.54 9.86 -2.35
C LEU A 39 -2.26 8.63 -3.21
N PRO A 40 -3.24 8.02 -3.91
CA PRO A 40 -2.97 6.88 -4.80
C PRO A 40 -1.88 7.16 -5.83
N GLU A 41 -1.98 8.29 -6.55
CA GLU A 41 -0.97 8.70 -7.54
C GLU A 41 0.43 8.88 -6.93
N ARG A 42 0.51 9.47 -5.73
CA ARG A 42 1.78 9.63 -5.04
C ARG A 42 2.38 8.31 -4.57
N ILE A 43 1.55 7.38 -4.14
CA ILE A 43 1.97 6.05 -3.70
C ILE A 43 2.41 5.22 -4.91
N GLU A 44 1.68 5.27 -6.02
CA GLU A 44 2.03 4.67 -7.29
C GLU A 44 3.40 5.17 -7.78
N THR A 45 3.58 6.49 -7.85
CA THR A 45 4.86 7.10 -8.24
C THR A 45 6.01 6.64 -7.34
N PHE A 46 5.78 6.58 -6.02
CA PHE A 46 6.77 6.10 -5.05
C PHE A 46 7.10 4.62 -5.26
N SER A 47 6.07 3.81 -5.48
CA SER A 47 6.17 2.37 -5.70
C SER A 47 6.99 2.05 -6.96
N ILE A 48 6.67 2.68 -8.09
CA ILE A 48 7.39 2.50 -9.36
C ILE A 48 8.85 2.96 -9.21
N LYS A 49 9.07 4.15 -8.64
CA LYS A 49 10.41 4.72 -8.49
C LYS A 49 11.35 3.83 -7.68
N HIS A 50 10.84 3.15 -6.67
CA HIS A 50 11.64 2.37 -5.73
C HIS A 50 11.46 0.85 -5.89
N ASN A 51 10.67 0.41 -6.87
CA ASN A 51 10.29 -0.98 -7.10
C ASN A 51 9.74 -1.65 -5.82
N ILE A 52 8.83 -0.96 -5.13
CA ILE A 52 8.23 -1.42 -3.87
C ILE A 52 6.82 -1.91 -4.16
N PRO A 53 6.50 -3.19 -3.95
CA PRO A 53 5.17 -3.72 -4.22
C PRO A 53 4.13 -3.15 -3.26
N LEU A 54 2.93 -2.93 -3.79
CA LEU A 54 1.76 -2.46 -3.06
C LEU A 54 0.76 -3.61 -2.98
N ILE A 55 0.41 -4.03 -1.78
CA ILE A 55 -0.44 -5.20 -1.58
C ILE A 55 -1.70 -4.78 -0.84
N GLY A 56 -2.87 -5.05 -1.41
CA GLY A 56 -4.15 -4.94 -0.71
C GLY A 56 -4.61 -6.29 -0.16
N CYS A 57 -5.22 -6.29 1.02
CA CYS A 57 -5.81 -7.49 1.57
C CYS A 57 -7.03 -7.92 0.73
N SER A 58 -6.97 -9.10 0.13
CA SER A 58 -8.03 -9.63 -0.76
C SER A 58 -9.41 -9.68 -0.10
N THR A 59 -9.49 -10.05 1.18
CA THR A 59 -10.75 -10.06 1.94
C THR A 59 -11.38 -8.66 2.04
N TRP A 60 -10.57 -7.64 2.32
CA TRP A 60 -11.05 -6.26 2.40
C TRP A 60 -11.41 -5.69 1.03
N ILE A 61 -10.62 -5.99 0.01
CA ILE A 61 -10.94 -5.63 -1.38
C ILE A 61 -12.31 -6.20 -1.76
N SER A 62 -12.53 -7.49 -1.49
CA SER A 62 -13.82 -8.16 -1.73
C SER A 62 -15.00 -7.45 -1.04
N PHE A 63 -14.84 -7.04 0.23
CA PHE A 63 -15.89 -6.29 0.95
C PHE A 63 -16.19 -4.92 0.35
N THR A 64 -15.21 -4.29 -0.30
CA THR A 64 -15.40 -2.97 -0.94
C THR A 64 -15.94 -3.07 -2.37
N GLY A 65 -15.91 -4.26 -2.98
CA GLY A 65 -16.24 -4.47 -4.39
C GLY A 65 -15.23 -3.86 -5.37
N LEU A 66 -14.03 -3.49 -4.89
CA LEU A 66 -12.93 -3.05 -5.75
C LEU A 66 -12.50 -4.21 -6.65
N LYS A 67 -12.28 -3.90 -7.93
CA LYS A 67 -11.79 -4.85 -8.93
C LYS A 67 -10.34 -4.54 -9.26
N GLU A 68 -9.59 -5.56 -9.68
CA GLU A 68 -8.18 -5.44 -10.08
C GLU A 68 -7.98 -4.39 -11.19
N GLU A 69 -8.93 -4.28 -12.13
CA GLU A 69 -8.94 -3.25 -13.17
C GLU A 69 -8.96 -1.80 -12.61
N CYS A 70 -9.36 -1.61 -11.36
CA CYS A 70 -9.37 -0.31 -10.67
C CYS A 70 -8.07 -0.02 -9.91
N PHE A 71 -7.12 -0.94 -9.89
CA PHE A 71 -5.89 -0.76 -9.13
C PHE A 71 -4.91 0.19 -9.83
N ILE A 72 -4.16 0.95 -9.04
CA ILE A 72 -2.97 1.66 -9.49
C ILE A 72 -1.89 0.67 -9.94
N GLU A 73 -0.93 1.13 -10.73
CA GLU A 73 0.17 0.29 -11.20
C GLU A 73 0.99 -0.26 -10.02
N ASN A 74 1.50 -1.48 -10.19
CA ASN A 74 2.29 -2.21 -9.19
C ASN A 74 1.53 -2.56 -7.89
N ALA A 75 0.20 -2.42 -7.89
CA ALA A 75 -0.67 -2.91 -6.84
C ALA A 75 -1.27 -4.28 -7.17
N THR A 76 -1.23 -5.18 -6.20
CA THR A 76 -1.80 -6.53 -6.26
C THR A 76 -2.65 -6.82 -5.02
N GLU A 77 -3.43 -7.90 -5.05
CA GLU A 77 -4.10 -8.41 -3.86
C GLU A 77 -3.44 -9.69 -3.35
N GLU A 78 -3.28 -9.80 -2.03
CA GLU A 78 -2.79 -11.01 -1.36
C GLU A 78 -3.61 -11.30 -0.10
N GLY A 79 -3.55 -12.55 0.38
CA GLY A 79 -4.24 -12.98 1.58
C GLY A 79 -3.51 -12.58 2.88
N LEU A 80 -4.19 -12.75 4.02
CA LEU A 80 -3.55 -12.56 5.34
C LEU A 80 -2.46 -13.59 5.65
N GLY A 81 -2.55 -14.77 5.05
CA GLY A 81 -1.49 -15.78 5.12
C GLY A 81 -0.18 -15.26 4.52
N ASP A 82 -0.27 -14.52 3.42
CA ASP A 82 0.89 -13.92 2.78
C ASP A 82 1.48 -12.82 3.67
N LEU A 83 0.66 -11.92 4.24
CA LEU A 83 1.14 -10.92 5.20
C LEU A 83 2.00 -11.55 6.32
N SER A 84 1.60 -12.72 6.82
CA SER A 84 2.37 -13.45 7.84
C SER A 84 3.76 -13.85 7.32
N ASN A 85 3.85 -14.34 6.09
CA ASN A 85 5.13 -14.64 5.43
C ASN A 85 6.02 -13.41 5.25
N TRP A 86 5.41 -12.25 4.96
CA TRP A 86 6.10 -10.98 4.84
C TRP A 86 6.69 -10.53 6.19
N VAL A 87 5.89 -10.62 7.25
CA VAL A 87 6.32 -10.26 8.62
C VAL A 87 7.48 -11.13 9.11
N VAL A 88 7.48 -12.43 8.79
CA VAL A 88 8.59 -13.34 9.16
C VAL A 88 9.89 -12.97 8.42
N LYS A 89 9.80 -12.40 7.22
CA LYS A 89 10.96 -12.06 6.37
C LYS A 89 11.49 -10.64 6.60
N THR A 90 10.88 -9.86 7.50
CA THR A 90 11.29 -8.48 7.77
C THR A 90 11.76 -8.30 9.21
N ASP A 91 12.74 -7.41 9.41
CA ASP A 91 13.26 -7.11 10.75
C ASP A 91 12.30 -6.27 11.59
N LYS A 92 11.40 -5.54 10.93
CA LYS A 92 10.52 -4.53 11.52
C LYS A 92 9.20 -4.46 10.74
N LEU A 93 8.10 -4.41 11.48
CA LEU A 93 6.77 -4.09 10.97
C LEU A 93 6.37 -2.70 11.49
N LEU A 94 6.00 -1.80 10.58
CA LEU A 94 5.48 -0.47 10.91
C LEU A 94 4.00 -0.44 10.52
N VAL A 95 3.12 -0.20 11.49
CA VAL A 95 1.68 -0.15 11.28
C VAL A 95 1.19 1.29 11.39
N PHE A 96 0.39 1.71 10.42
CA PHE A 96 -0.26 3.02 10.39
C PHE A 96 -1.77 2.83 10.37
N GLY A 97 -2.46 3.42 11.33
CA GLY A 97 -3.92 3.34 11.44
C GLY A 97 -4.38 3.90 12.78
N THR A 98 -5.69 3.91 12.98
CA THR A 98 -6.27 4.12 14.30
C THR A 98 -5.96 2.88 15.12
N GLY A 99 -4.96 2.93 15.99
CA GLY A 99 -4.72 1.87 16.97
C GLY A 99 -6.01 1.67 17.75
N GLY A 100 -6.58 0.46 17.64
CA GLY A 100 -7.50 -0.05 18.64
C GLY A 100 -6.70 -0.52 19.84
#